data_AF-A0A5B7JSU5-F1
#
_entry.id   AF-A0A5B7JSU5-F1
#
_cell.length_a   1.000
_cell.length_b   1.000
_cell.length_c   1.000
_cell.angle_alpha   90.00
_cell.angle_beta   90.00
_cell.angle_gamma   90.00
#
_symmetry.space_group_name_H-M   'P 1'
#
loop_
_entity.id
_entity.type
_entity.pdbx_description
1 polymer ?
#
loop_
_entity_poly.entity_id
_entity_poly.type
_entity_poly.pdbx_seq_one_letter_code
_entity_poly.pdbx_strand_id
1 'polypeptide(L)' 'MSVNFASSHPITDATGTTYNLGCSFLSGPKYHIVRVPPSNNSHNLTGACLTPV' A
#
# COMPACT_ATOMS: atom_id res chain seq x y z
N MET A 1 13.24 -5.79 7.00
CA MET A 1 12.19 -5.86 8.03
C MET A 1 10.85 -5.58 7.35
N SER A 2 9.97 -6.58 7.26
CA SER A 2 8.68 -6.51 6.56
C SER A 2 7.54 -6.10 7.51
N VAL A 3 6.49 -5.49 6.95
CA VAL A 3 5.23 -5.22 7.66
C VAL A 3 4.43 -6.54 7.68
N ASN A 4 4.02 -6.98 8.88
CA ASN A 4 3.32 -8.27 9.03
C ASN A 4 1.80 -8.09 9.05
N PHE A 5 1.33 -6.90 9.42
CA PHE A 5 -0.07 -6.50 9.39
C PHE A 5 -0.18 -5.09 8.84
N ALA A 6 -1.07 -4.85 7.89
CA ALA A 6 -1.37 -3.51 7.37
C ALA A 6 -2.88 -3.26 7.43
N SER A 7 -3.27 -2.00 7.50
CA SER A 7 -4.69 -1.63 7.45
C SER A 7 -5.28 -1.94 6.07
N SER A 8 -6.55 -2.34 6.07
CA SER A 8 -7.34 -2.49 4.85
C SER A 8 -7.81 -1.14 4.26
N HIS A 9 -7.61 -0.03 4.98
CA HIS A 9 -8.06 1.30 4.58
C HIS A 9 -6.86 2.22 4.32
N PRO A 10 -6.26 2.16 3.12
CA PRO A 10 -5.25 3.11 2.69
C PRO A 10 -5.87 4.48 2.39
N ILE A 11 -5.12 5.55 2.62
CA ILE A 11 -5.54 6.92 2.34
C ILE A 11 -4.71 7.42 1.16
N THR A 12 -5.37 7.89 0.10
CA THR A 12 -4.72 8.50 -1.05
C THR A 12 -4.83 10.01 -0.97
N ASP A 13 -3.69 10.69 -1.04
CA ASP A 13 -3.61 12.14 -1.07
C ASP A 13 -3.93 12.69 -2.47
N ALA A 14 -4.27 13.98 -2.58
CA ALA A 14 -4.55 14.67 -3.85
C ALA A 14 -3.38 14.61 -4.84
N THR A 15 -2.16 14.42 -4.34
CA THR A 15 -0.94 14.19 -5.13
C THR A 15 -0.85 12.79 -5.75
N GLY A 16 -1.81 11.90 -5.49
CA GLY A 16 -1.81 10.50 -5.93
C GLY A 16 -0.90 9.59 -5.07
N THR A 17 -0.32 10.11 -3.99
CA THR A 17 0.45 9.30 -3.05
C THR A 17 -0.50 8.52 -2.13
N THR A 18 -0.34 7.20 -2.06
CA THR A 18 -1.12 6.34 -1.16
C THR A 18 -0.33 6.04 0.11
N TYR A 19 -0.96 6.27 1.25
CA TYR A 19 -0.44 6.00 2.57
C TYR A 19 -1.17 4.81 3.18
N ASN A 20 -0.42 3.91 3.82
CA ASN A 20 -0.97 2.84 4.63
C ASN A 20 -0.21 2.75 5.96
N LEU A 21 -0.86 2.23 6.98
CA LEU A 21 -0.31 1.99 8.30
C LEU A 21 -0.26 0.49 8.56
N GLY A 22 0.82 0.04 9.17
CA GLY A 22 0.98 -1.35 9.55
C GLY A 22 1.79 -1.52 10.82
N CYS A 23 1.88 -2.75 11.29
CA CYS A 23 2.68 -3.11 12.43
C CYS A 23 3.54 -4.35 12.17
N SER A 24 4.63 -4.42 12.93
CA SER A 24 5.56 -5.53 12.96
C SER A 24 5.78 -5.91 14.41
N PHE A 25 5.79 -7.21 14.71
CA PHE A 25 6.03 -7.74 16.07
C PHE A 25 7.34 -8.52 16.20
N LEU A 26 8.11 -8.66 15.11
CA LEU A 26 9.28 -9.54 15.05
C LEU A 26 10.41 -9.17 16.04
N SER A 27 10.53 -7.90 16.41
CA SER A 27 11.54 -7.42 17.40
C SER A 27 10.87 -6.57 18.50
N GLY A 28 9.59 -6.79 18.75
CA GLY A 28 8.72 -5.92 19.57
C GLY A 28 7.69 -5.13 18.72
N PRO A 29 6.66 -4.54 19.35
CA PRO A 29 5.59 -3.84 18.64
C PRO A 29 6.12 -2.55 18.02
N LYS A 30 6.17 -2.50 16.69
CA LYS A 30 6.58 -1.32 15.93
C LYS A 30 5.53 -0.97 14.89
N TYR A 31 5.09 0.29 14.90
CA TYR A 31 4.22 0.83 13.86
C TYR A 31 5.08 1.31 12.67
N HIS A 32 4.61 1.02 11.46
CA HIS A 32 5.24 1.39 10.20
C HIS A 32 4.24 2.17 9.35
N ILE A 33 4.64 3.36 8.89
CA ILE A 33 3.90 4.12 7.88
C ILE A 33 4.49 3.77 6.51
N VAL A 34 3.67 3.15 5.66
CA VAL A 34 4.01 2.80 4.29
C VAL A 34 3.55 3.92 3.38
N ARG A 35 4.47 4.45 2.57
CA ARG A 35 4.18 5.44 1.54
C ARG A 35 4.43 4.82 0.18
N VAL A 36 3.38 4.79 -0.65
CA VAL A 36 3.44 4.36 -2.05
C VAL A 36 3.28 5.61 -2.91
N PRO A 37 4.33 6.09 -3.59
CA PRO A 37 4.21 7.21 -4.51
C PRO A 37 3.33 6.84 -5.70
N PRO A 38 2.66 7.81 -6.35
CA PRO A 38 1.94 7.56 -7.58
C PRO A 38 2.91 7.01 -8.63
N SER A 39 2.58 5.87 -9.25
CA SER A 39 3.39 5.34 -10.33
C SER A 39 3.37 6.32 -11.51
N ASN A 40 4.46 7.04 -11.74
CA ASN A 40 4.67 7.88 -12.92
C ASN A 40 5.09 7.06 -14.15
N ASN A 41 4.73 5.77 -14.20
CA ASN A 41 4.95 4.93 -15.37
C ASN A 41 3.64 4.78 -16.14
N SER A 42 3.52 5.57 -17.20
CA SER A 42 2.82 5.18 -18.42
C SER A 42 3.47 3.91 -19.00
N HIS A 43 3.20 2.75 -18.40
CA HIS A 43 3.48 1.46 -19.03
C HIS A 43 2.44 0.41 -18.60
N ASN A 44 1.45 0.24 -19.47
CA ASN A 44 0.55 -0.91 -19.62
C ASN A 44 -0.26 -1.37 -18.40
N LEU A 45 -1.54 -0.97 -18.42
CA LEU A 45 -2.62 -1.73 -17.82
C LEU A 45 -2.61 -3.17 -18.37
N THR A 46 -2.09 -4.11 -17.60
CA THR A 46 -2.49 -5.52 -17.74
C THR A 46 -2.78 -6.09 -16.36
N GLY A 47 -4.08 -6.17 -16.06
CA GLY A 47 -4.64 -7.29 -15.30
C GLY A 47 -4.42 -7.30 -13.80
N ALA A 48 -5.14 -6.46 -13.05
CA ALA A 48 -5.54 -6.81 -11.69
C ALA A 48 -6.89 -6.17 -11.30
N CYS A 49 -7.91 -6.28 -12.15
CA CYS A 49 -9.29 -6.27 -11.69
C CYS A 49 -10.05 -7.39 -12.41
N LEU A 50 -10.33 -8.45 -11.67
CA LEU A 50 -11.26 -9.50 -12.07
C LEU A 50 -12.68 -8.90 -12.00
N THR A 51 -13.35 -8.79 -13.13
CA THR A 51 -14.82 -8.67 -13.19
C THR A 51 -15.38 -9.97 -13.78
N PRO A 52 -16.28 -10.69 -13.08
CA PRO A 52 -16.99 -11.84 -13.65
C PRO A 52 -18.07 -11.34 -14.63
N VAL A 53 -18.23 -12.07 -15.74
CA VAL A 53 -19.39 -12.00 -16.64
C VAL A 53 -20.46 -12.95 -16.11
#